data_AF-A0A1J5KEC3-F1
#
_entry.id   AF-A0A1J5KEC3-F1
#
_cell.length_a   1.000
_cell.length_b   1.000
_cell.length_c   1.000
_cell.angle_alpha   90.00
_cell.angle_beta   90.00
_cell.angle_gamma   90.00
#
_symmetry.space_group_name_H-M   'P 1'
#
loop_
_entity.id
_entity.type
_entity.pdbx_description
1 polymer ?
#
loop_
_entity_poly.entity_id
_entity_poly.type
_entity_poly.pdbx_seq_one_letter_code
_entity_poly.pdbx_strand_id
1 'polypeptide(L)'
;MIKENTGYNASVQGYYTQVGEENDLSTLLFKNLEWLTTAEAAFYLRKSTGAIRQMVCRGQLRARKFHRRLYFKKIELDQALDISFY
;
A
#
# COMPACT_ATOMS: atom_id res chain seq x y z
N MET A 1 -5.12 -46.13 -31.27
CA MET A 1 -5.18 -45.45 -29.97
C MET A 1 -5.40 -43.97 -30.24
N ILE A 2 -6.65 -43.50 -30.15
CA ILE A 2 -7.03 -42.12 -30.45
C ILE A 2 -6.80 -41.31 -29.17
N LYS A 3 -5.99 -40.25 -29.24
CA LYS A 3 -5.79 -39.35 -28.10
C LYS A 3 -7.05 -38.51 -27.91
N GLU A 4 -7.67 -38.64 -26.73
CA GLU A 4 -8.83 -37.85 -26.36
C GLU A 4 -8.43 -36.37 -26.25
N ASN A 5 -9.17 -35.52 -26.96
CA ASN A 5 -9.07 -34.07 -26.87
C ASN A 5 -9.67 -33.65 -25.52
N THR A 6 -8.84 -33.42 -24.51
CA THR A 6 -9.24 -32.87 -23.23
C THR A 6 -9.65 -31.41 -23.44
N GLY A 7 -10.95 -31.20 -23.71
CA GLY A 7 -11.56 -29.90 -23.90
C GLY A 7 -11.56 -29.08 -22.61
N TYR A 8 -10.46 -28.37 -22.35
CA TYR A 8 -10.40 -27.37 -21.30
C TYR A 8 -11.09 -26.09 -21.78
N ASN A 9 -12.40 -25.98 -21.52
CA ASN A 9 -13.10 -24.70 -21.63
C ASN A 9 -12.92 -23.93 -20.31
N ALA A 10 -11.74 -23.32 -20.12
CA ALA A 10 -11.54 -22.38 -19.04
C ALA A 10 -12.27 -21.07 -19.39
N SER A 11 -13.42 -20.80 -18.76
CA SER A 11 -14.02 -19.48 -18.83
C SER A 11 -13.04 -18.48 -18.21
N VAL A 12 -12.46 -17.63 -19.04
CA VAL A 12 -11.64 -16.50 -18.59
C VAL A 12 -12.61 -15.44 -18.07
N GLN A 13 -13.24 -15.71 -16.94
CA GLN A 13 -13.94 -14.70 -16.17
C GLN A 13 -12.87 -13.89 -15.46
N GLY A 14 -12.35 -12.87 -16.16
CA GLY A 14 -11.33 -11.96 -15.66
C GLY A 14 -11.76 -11.37 -14.32
N TYR A 15 -10.86 -11.43 -13.34
CA TYR A 15 -11.00 -10.98 -11.96
C TYR A 15 -10.94 -9.45 -11.82
N TYR A 16 -11.59 -8.72 -12.74
CA TYR A 16 -11.74 -7.28 -12.58
C TYR A 16 -13.02 -7.02 -11.81
N THR A 17 -12.89 -6.99 -10.48
CA THR A 17 -13.88 -6.37 -9.61
C THR A 17 -13.98 -4.90 -9.98
N GLN A 18 -15.15 -4.46 -10.43
CA GLN A 18 -15.45 -3.04 -10.58
C GLN A 18 -15.36 -2.40 -9.19
N VAL A 19 -14.37 -1.53 -9.00
CA VAL A 19 -14.21 -0.73 -7.78
C VAL A 19 -15.33 0.29 -7.78
N GLY A 20 -16.48 -0.12 -7.25
CA GLY A 20 -17.61 0.77 -6.95
C GLY A 20 -17.15 1.86 -5.98
N GLU A 21 -17.72 3.04 -6.16
CA GLU A 21 -17.45 4.27 -5.42
C GLU A 21 -17.57 4.09 -3.90
N GLU A 22 -16.45 3.79 -3.22
CA GLU A 22 -16.32 3.94 -1.77
C GLU A 22 -15.28 5.03 -1.45
N ASN A 23 -15.61 6.30 -1.67
CA ASN A 23 -14.61 7.39 -1.57
C ASN A 23 -14.95 8.59 -0.67
N ASP A 24 -15.88 8.46 0.28
CA ASP A 24 -16.07 9.53 1.28
C ASP A 24 -15.73 9.12 2.72
N LEU A 25 -16.05 7.90 3.15
CA LEU A 25 -15.79 7.47 4.54
C LEU A 25 -14.32 7.09 4.78
N SER A 26 -13.68 6.43 3.82
CA SER A 26 -12.26 6.07 3.89
C SER A 26 -11.39 7.32 4.06
N THR A 27 -11.69 8.38 3.31
CA THR A 27 -11.02 9.69 3.32
C THR A 27 -11.10 10.38 4.69
N LEU A 28 -12.21 10.20 5.42
CA LEU A 28 -12.43 10.82 6.73
C LEU A 28 -11.72 10.09 7.88
N LEU A 29 -11.55 8.76 7.78
CA LEU A 29 -10.86 7.98 8.81
C LEU A 29 -9.41 8.46 9.01
N PHE A 30 -8.75 8.96 7.96
CA PHE A 30 -7.35 9.41 8.02
C PHE A 30 -7.12 10.75 8.74
N LYS A 31 -8.17 11.49 9.13
CA LYS A 31 -7.97 12.86 9.65
C LYS A 31 -7.28 12.93 11.02
N ASN A 32 -7.31 11.86 11.83
CA ASN A 32 -6.77 11.87 13.21
C ASN A 32 -5.80 10.71 13.55
N LEU A 33 -5.32 9.94 12.58
CA LEU A 33 -4.36 8.86 12.89
C LEU A 33 -2.94 9.44 13.06
N GLU A 34 -2.38 9.31 14.27
CA GLU A 34 -0.97 9.62 14.53
C GLU A 34 -0.03 8.58 13.91
N TRP A 35 -0.47 7.32 13.86
CA TRP A 35 0.28 6.18 13.36
C TRP A 35 -0.36 5.64 12.10
N LEU A 36 0.41 5.62 11.02
CA LEU A 36 0.03 5.18 9.69
C LEU A 36 0.61 3.79 9.43
N THR A 37 -0.17 2.91 8.82
CA THR A 37 0.31 1.64 8.28
C THR A 37 1.12 1.87 7.00
N THR A 38 1.81 0.83 6.49
CA THR A 38 2.57 0.92 5.23
C THR A 38 1.72 1.34 4.03
N ALA A 39 0.45 0.92 3.97
CA ALA A 39 -0.45 1.28 2.88
C ALA A 39 -0.86 2.76 2.97
N GLU A 40 -1.18 3.22 4.17
CA GLU A 40 -1.57 4.61 4.41
C GLU A 40 -0.38 5.57 4.24
N ALA A 41 0.80 5.20 4.72
CA ALA A 41 2.02 5.98 4.50
C ALA A 41 2.37 6.08 3.01
N ALA A 42 2.14 5.01 2.24
CA ALA A 42 2.31 5.01 0.80
C ALA A 42 1.31 5.95 0.11
N PHE A 43 0.04 5.92 0.54
CA PHE A 43 -0.99 6.84 0.07
C PHE A 43 -0.66 8.30 0.42
N TYR A 44 -0.20 8.55 1.64
CA TYR A 44 0.19 9.87 2.14
C TYR A 44 1.32 10.49 1.30
N LEU A 45 2.40 9.73 1.07
CA LEU A 45 3.56 10.17 0.29
C LEU A 45 3.36 10.09 -1.23
N ARG A 46 2.20 9.61 -1.69
CA ARG A 46 1.91 9.33 -3.12
C ARG A 46 2.98 8.42 -3.75
N LYS A 47 3.37 7.36 -3.04
CA LYS A 47 4.35 6.34 -3.49
C LYS A 47 3.73 4.94 -3.47
N SER A 48 4.41 3.97 -4.08
CA SER A 48 4.04 2.56 -3.95
C SER A 48 4.49 2.00 -2.59
N THR A 49 3.78 0.98 -2.10
CA THR A 49 4.13 0.29 -0.84
C THR A 49 5.53 -0.34 -0.88
N GLY A 50 5.97 -0.80 -2.07
CA GLY A 50 7.32 -1.29 -2.30
C GLY A 50 8.38 -0.20 -2.17
N ALA A 51 8.12 1.00 -2.70
CA ALA A 51 9.02 2.13 -2.54
C ALA A 51 9.18 2.54 -1.07
N ILE A 52 8.09 2.56 -0.30
CA ILE A 52 8.14 2.80 1.16
C ILE A 52 9.05 1.78 1.84
N ARG A 53 8.92 0.48 1.52
CA ARG A 53 9.80 -0.56 2.08
C ARG A 53 11.26 -0.32 1.73
N GLN A 54 11.57 0.04 0.48
CA GLN A 54 12.95 0.35 0.07
C GLN A 54 13.51 1.55 0.84
N MET A 55 12.71 2.62 1.00
CA MET A 55 13.10 3.81 1.75
C MET A 55 13.37 3.49 3.23
N VAL A 56 12.58 2.60 3.83
CA VAL A 56 12.84 2.10 5.18
C VAL A 56 14.13 1.30 5.25
N CYS A 57 14.36 0.36 4.31
CA CYS A 57 15.60 -0.42 4.28
C CYS A 57 16.85 0.45 4.06
N ARG A 58 16.71 1.57 3.34
CA ARG A 58 17.77 2.56 3.13
C ARG A 58 17.96 3.52 4.31
N GLY A 59 17.12 3.44 5.35
CA GLY A 59 17.16 4.34 6.51
C GLY A 59 16.63 5.75 6.24
N GLN A 60 15.97 5.99 5.11
CA GLN A 60 15.40 7.29 4.75
C GLN A 60 14.10 7.59 5.51
N LEU A 61 13.33 6.56 5.85
CA LEU A 61 12.14 6.67 6.69
C LEU A 61 12.32 5.93 8.01
N ARG A 62 11.94 6.60 9.10
CA ARG A 62 11.85 5.97 10.42
C ARG A 62 10.56 5.16 10.50
N ALA A 63 10.70 3.85 10.58
CA ALA A 63 9.58 2.94 10.86
C ALA A 63 9.66 2.44 12.30
N ARG A 64 8.51 2.28 12.96
CA ARG A 64 8.40 1.56 14.24
C ARG A 64 7.76 0.21 13.97
N LYS A 65 8.43 -0.85 14.43
CA LYS A 65 7.92 -2.21 14.31
C LYS A 65 7.01 -2.48 15.50
N PHE A 66 5.74 -2.76 15.23
CA PHE A 66 4.81 -3.30 16.21
C PHE A 66 4.38 -4.69 15.74
N HIS A 67 4.86 -5.70 16.46
CA HIS A 67 4.71 -7.10 16.11
C HIS A 67 5.26 -7.41 14.69
N ARG A 68 4.38 -7.77 13.74
CA ARG A 68 4.73 -8.12 12.34
C ARG A 68 4.48 -6.98 11.34
N ARG A 69 4.05 -5.81 11.83
CA ARG A 69 3.68 -4.66 10.99
C ARG A 69 4.58 -3.47 11.28
N LEU A 70 4.78 -2.64 10.26
CA LEU A 70 5.47 -1.37 10.36
C LEU A 70 4.44 -0.26 10.46
N TYR A 71 4.69 0.64 11.39
CA TYR A 71 3.92 1.85 11.58
C TYR A 71 4.83 3.07 11.43
N PHE A 72 4.25 4.14 10.90
CA PHE A 72 4.91 5.40 10.59
C PHE A 72 4.22 6.51 11.34
N LYS A 73 4.98 7.33 12.05
CA LYS A 73 4.40 8.51 12.70
C LYS A 73 4.24 9.61 11.67
N LYS A 74 3.04 10.20 11.56
CA LYS A 74 2.75 11.24 10.55
C LYS A 74 3.76 12.39 10.59
N ILE A 75 4.07 12.89 11.79
CA ILE A 75 5.05 13.97 12.01
C ILE A 75 6.45 13.58 11.50
N GLU A 76 6.87 12.32 11.65
CA GLU A 76 8.17 11.86 11.15
C GLU A 76 8.18 11.81 9.60
N LEU A 77 7.04 11.54 8.96
CA LEU A 77 6.92 11.59 7.49
C LEU A 77 6.99 13.03 6.97
N ASP A 78 6.34 13.98 7.66
CA ASP A 78 6.40 15.39 7.32
C ASP A 78 7.83 15.93 7.45
N GLN A 79 8.50 15.61 8.56
CA GLN A 79 9.93 15.94 8.74
C GLN A 79 10.81 15.33 7.64
N ALA A 80 10.55 14.10 7.23
CA ALA A 80 11.30 13.45 6.16
C ALA A 80 11.10 14.16 4.80
N LEU A 81 9.90 14.69 4.53
CA LEU A 81 9.64 15.52 3.35
C LEU A 81 10.41 16.84 3.44
N ASP A 82 10.34 17.54 4.58
CA ASP A 82 11.01 18.82 4.77
C ASP A 82 12.54 18.71 4.64
N ILE A 83 13.14 17.65 5.20
CA ILE A 83 14.58 17.39 5.10
C ILE A 83 15.00 17.10 3.66
N SER A 84 14.16 16.40 2.87
CA SER A 84 14.52 16.01 1.50
C SER A 84 14.64 17.18 0.51
N PHE A 85 14.18 18.38 0.89
CA PHE A 85 14.33 19.60 0.10
C PHE A 85 15.66 20.34 0.33
N TYR A 86 16.57 19.79 1.14
CA TYR A 86 17.91 20.32 1.43
C TYR A 86 19.00 19.32 1.03
#